data_AF-A0A7C3UA89-F1
#
_entry.id   AF-A0A7C3UA89-F1
#
_cell.length_a   1.000
_cell.length_b   1.000
_cell.length_c   1.000
_cell.angle_alpha   90.00
_cell.angle_beta   90.00
_cell.angle_gamma   90.00
#
_symmetry.space_group_name_H-M   'P 1'
#
loop_
_entity.id
_entity.type
_entity.pdbx_description
1 polymer ?
#
loop_
_entity_poly.entity_id
_entity_poly.type
_entity_poly.pdbx_seq_one_letter_code
_entity_poly.pdbx_strand_id
1 'polypeptide(L)'
;MSKKNKKLAHKQAKQKRSGAQSHRDKQRKAVRWPAPLLGLDRELAEDVLPIFGGKDEAGLPINAAGEYLLNIVVDSGELADEPELADVFFQPIEAAEMFVTVANEKGIHPESFDEMPEDEREDKRLEIMAESAHRLLTDEMRQTVVARLNELRLRLKRSGEKMKVVRAATLQWFLNADELEALWLASGLLLAIYARSVDAGFKLIEASLSVLDDSDKTGRGLQERLVNSPLFKVADALLAKMPGMRHYLEREVDKAWDAAEHAIFEGELYLGLYSTEELDGARQILMDVTGVDISAVEAEMQRKSARERETISRTIVKRLDTYVTALFTPERLKELQQRITALLEKPSDQRWVPFLMLFSGSLHDEDVVVNNKRLLIMALLSEIMRQAT
;
A
#
# COMPACT_ATOMS: atom_id res chain seq x y z
N MET A 1 31.78 -33.18 -0.26
CA MET A 1 30.76 -32.80 -1.27
C MET A 1 31.19 -33.21 -2.67
N SER A 2 30.43 -34.09 -3.31
CA SER A 2 30.82 -34.79 -4.54
C SER A 2 30.89 -33.86 -5.76
N LYS A 3 31.88 -34.08 -6.65
CA LYS A 3 32.01 -33.43 -7.97
C LYS A 3 30.73 -33.55 -8.83
N LYS A 4 29.84 -34.51 -8.54
CA LYS A 4 28.52 -34.63 -9.18
C LYS A 4 27.55 -33.51 -8.78
N ASN A 5 27.53 -33.06 -7.53
CA ASN A 5 26.62 -31.99 -7.07
C ASN A 5 27.01 -30.62 -7.65
N LYS A 6 28.31 -30.36 -7.82
CA LYS A 6 28.79 -29.14 -8.49
C LYS A 6 28.44 -29.11 -9.99
N LYS A 7 28.44 -30.28 -10.67
CA LYS A 7 28.02 -30.37 -12.09
C LYS A 7 26.51 -30.19 -12.25
N LEU A 8 25.70 -30.68 -11.31
CA LEU A 8 24.25 -30.52 -11.34
C LEU A 8 23.84 -29.06 -11.09
N ALA A 9 24.43 -28.41 -10.09
CA ALA A 9 24.21 -26.98 -9.81
C ALA A 9 24.64 -26.09 -10.98
N HIS A 10 25.76 -26.41 -11.64
CA HIS A 10 26.21 -25.64 -12.81
C HIS A 10 25.30 -25.85 -14.03
N LYS A 11 24.71 -27.05 -14.19
CA LYS A 11 23.77 -27.36 -15.27
C LYS A 11 22.41 -26.68 -15.04
N GLN A 12 21.93 -26.66 -13.79
CA GLN A 12 20.73 -25.91 -13.38
C GLN A 12 20.92 -24.39 -13.55
N ALA A 13 22.07 -23.83 -13.16
CA ALA A 13 22.38 -22.41 -13.38
C ALA A 13 22.49 -22.06 -14.88
N LYS A 14 22.94 -23.00 -15.72
CA LYS A 14 23.03 -22.82 -17.17
C LYS A 14 21.67 -22.96 -17.87
N GLN A 15 20.77 -23.80 -17.34
CA GLN A 15 19.39 -23.94 -17.82
C GLN A 15 18.50 -22.76 -17.40
N LYS A 16 18.62 -22.26 -16.16
CA LYS A 16 17.97 -21.00 -15.73
C LYS A 16 18.36 -19.82 -16.60
N ARG A 17 19.63 -19.78 -17.05
CA ARG A 17 20.11 -18.79 -18.03
C ARG A 17 19.49 -18.95 -19.41
N SER A 18 19.20 -20.17 -19.88
CA SER A 18 18.61 -20.39 -21.22
C SER A 18 17.11 -20.13 -21.28
N GLY A 19 16.36 -20.43 -20.22
CA GLY A 19 14.93 -20.06 -20.11
C GLY A 19 14.75 -18.54 -20.08
N ALA A 20 15.53 -17.85 -19.25
CA ALA A 20 15.61 -16.40 -19.26
C ALA A 20 16.02 -15.83 -20.63
N GLN A 21 16.92 -16.50 -21.37
CA GLN A 21 17.32 -16.10 -22.73
C GLN A 21 16.21 -16.24 -23.78
N SER A 22 15.37 -17.27 -23.69
CA SER A 22 14.23 -17.45 -24.60
C SER A 22 13.16 -16.37 -24.42
N HIS A 23 12.88 -15.99 -23.16
CA HIS A 23 12.01 -14.85 -22.85
C HIS A 23 12.63 -13.52 -23.28
N ARG A 24 13.96 -13.34 -23.10
CA ARG A 24 14.72 -12.18 -23.59
C ARG A 24 14.62 -12.02 -25.11
N ASP A 25 14.70 -13.09 -25.89
CA ASP A 25 14.60 -13.04 -27.35
C ASP A 25 13.19 -12.71 -27.88
N LYS A 26 12.14 -13.01 -27.11
CA LYS A 26 10.76 -12.60 -27.44
C LYS A 26 10.50 -11.11 -27.13
N GLN A 27 11.07 -10.58 -26.04
CA GLN A 27 10.93 -9.14 -25.68
C GLN A 27 11.86 -8.21 -26.48
N ARG A 28 12.98 -8.73 -27.03
CA ARG A 28 13.96 -8.00 -27.85
C ARG A 28 13.42 -7.34 -29.13
N LYS A 29 12.27 -7.78 -29.65
CA LYS A 29 11.80 -7.36 -30.99
C LYS A 29 11.12 -5.98 -31.03
N ALA A 30 10.92 -5.29 -29.91
CA ALA A 30 10.17 -4.03 -29.89
C ALA A 30 10.85 -2.85 -29.15
N VAL A 31 11.99 -3.04 -28.49
CA VAL A 31 12.59 -1.96 -27.66
C VAL A 31 13.48 -1.06 -28.52
N ARG A 32 13.03 0.18 -28.75
CA ARG A 32 13.83 1.24 -29.36
C ARG A 32 14.63 1.91 -28.25
N TRP A 33 15.96 1.87 -28.33
CA TRP A 33 16.84 2.44 -27.30
C TRP A 33 16.66 3.97 -27.21
N PRO A 34 16.59 4.54 -25.99
CA PRO A 34 16.51 5.98 -25.82
C PRO A 34 17.80 6.65 -26.31
N ALA A 35 17.69 7.89 -26.79
CA ALA A 35 18.84 8.73 -27.06
C ALA A 35 19.67 8.93 -25.76
N PRO A 36 21.01 9.07 -25.85
CA PRO A 36 21.87 9.06 -24.66
C PRO A 36 21.56 10.25 -23.75
N LEU A 37 21.16 9.96 -22.51
CA LEU A 37 21.20 10.82 -21.31
C LEU A 37 20.51 12.20 -21.36
N LEU A 38 19.85 12.58 -22.46
CA LEU A 38 19.16 13.86 -22.60
C LEU A 38 17.89 13.87 -21.73
N GLY A 39 17.85 14.75 -20.73
CA GLY A 39 16.71 14.91 -19.81
C GLY A 39 16.89 14.26 -18.43
N LEU A 40 18.01 13.59 -18.18
CA LEU A 40 18.32 13.07 -16.85
C LEU A 40 18.79 14.15 -15.89
N ASP A 41 18.47 13.98 -14.61
CA ASP A 41 19.18 14.65 -13.53
C ASP A 41 20.69 14.40 -13.68
N ARG A 42 21.48 15.46 -13.59
CA ARG A 42 22.93 15.44 -13.73
C ARG A 42 23.56 14.43 -12.77
N GLU A 43 23.08 14.34 -11.54
CA GLU A 43 23.62 13.39 -10.56
C GLU A 43 23.34 11.94 -10.95
N LEU A 44 22.15 11.67 -11.53
CA LEU A 44 21.79 10.33 -11.99
C LEU A 44 22.62 9.95 -13.21
N ALA A 45 22.84 10.88 -14.14
CA ALA A 45 23.71 10.66 -15.28
C ALA A 45 25.14 10.33 -14.85
N GLU A 46 25.71 11.08 -13.90
CA GLU A 46 27.06 10.84 -13.35
C GLU A 46 27.21 9.45 -12.72
N ASP A 47 26.16 8.92 -12.10
CA ASP A 47 26.17 7.58 -11.49
C ASP A 47 26.02 6.43 -12.51
N VAL A 48 25.40 6.68 -13.68
CA VAL A 48 25.27 5.70 -14.76
C VAL A 48 26.49 5.70 -15.69
N LEU A 49 27.19 6.84 -15.83
CA LEU A 49 28.38 7.01 -16.68
C LEU A 49 29.47 5.93 -16.53
N PRO A 50 29.75 5.36 -15.35
CA PRO A 50 30.74 4.28 -15.22
C PRO A 50 30.44 3.05 -16.09
N ILE A 51 29.18 2.79 -16.47
CA ILE A 51 28.84 1.73 -17.45
C ILE A 51 29.36 2.06 -18.83
N PHE A 52 29.36 3.34 -19.19
CA PHE A 52 29.80 3.85 -20.47
C PHE A 52 31.29 4.26 -20.49
N GLY A 53 31.93 4.30 -19.31
CA GLY A 53 33.24 4.94 -19.08
C GLY A 53 34.46 4.02 -18.96
N GLY A 54 34.32 2.71 -19.16
CA GLY A 54 35.46 1.83 -19.35
C GLY A 54 35.85 1.78 -20.82
N LYS A 55 36.85 2.55 -21.27
CA LYS A 55 37.53 2.22 -22.52
C LYS A 55 38.14 0.81 -22.36
N ASP A 56 37.84 -0.12 -23.25
CA ASP A 56 38.88 -1.04 -23.66
C ASP A 56 39.64 -0.42 -24.83
N GLU A 57 40.91 -0.75 -24.97
CA GLU A 57 41.72 -0.41 -26.13
C GLU A 57 41.25 -1.15 -27.41
N ALA A 58 40.04 -1.73 -27.43
CA ALA A 58 39.56 -2.63 -28.47
C ALA A 58 38.20 -2.24 -29.10
N GLY A 59 37.50 -1.22 -28.63
CA GLY A 59 36.33 -0.67 -29.33
C GLY A 59 35.16 -1.65 -29.42
N LEU A 60 34.65 -2.12 -28.28
CA LEU A 60 33.46 -2.98 -28.27
C LEU A 60 32.20 -2.26 -28.79
N PRO A 61 31.35 -2.94 -29.58
CA PRO A 61 30.18 -2.35 -30.21
C PRO A 61 29.08 -2.05 -29.19
N ILE A 62 28.37 -0.94 -29.41
CA ILE A 62 27.21 -0.41 -28.66
C ILE A 62 26.18 -1.50 -28.25
N ASN A 63 26.09 -2.59 -29.00
CA ASN A 63 25.23 -3.74 -28.71
C ASN A 63 25.59 -4.49 -27.40
N ALA A 64 26.86 -4.54 -26.99
CA ALA A 64 27.29 -5.18 -25.75
C ALA A 64 26.88 -4.36 -24.50
N ALA A 65 26.88 -3.03 -24.62
CA ALA A 65 26.40 -2.15 -23.55
C ALA A 65 24.88 -2.28 -23.36
N GLY A 66 24.12 -2.39 -24.46
CA GLY A 66 22.67 -2.62 -24.40
C GLY A 66 22.30 -3.92 -23.70
N GLU A 67 22.96 -5.04 -24.04
CA GLU A 67 22.72 -6.32 -23.34
C GLU A 67 23.06 -6.25 -21.84
N TYR A 68 24.15 -5.57 -21.48
CA TYR A 68 24.53 -5.38 -20.08
C TYR A 68 23.50 -4.57 -19.31
N LEU A 69 23.01 -3.47 -19.88
CA LEU A 69 21.97 -2.62 -19.31
C LEU A 69 20.65 -3.39 -19.13
N LEU A 70 20.24 -4.18 -20.12
CA LEU A 70 19.04 -5.01 -20.03
C LEU A 70 19.18 -6.09 -18.96
N ASN A 71 20.37 -6.69 -18.81
CA ASN A 71 20.63 -7.62 -17.72
C ASN A 71 20.52 -6.95 -16.35
N ILE A 72 20.93 -5.68 -16.20
CA ILE A 72 20.73 -4.95 -14.94
C ILE A 72 19.24 -4.83 -14.62
N VAL A 73 18.39 -4.51 -15.61
CA VAL A 73 16.95 -4.39 -15.41
C VAL A 73 16.32 -5.74 -15.07
N VAL A 74 16.61 -6.79 -15.84
CA VAL A 74 16.02 -8.12 -15.63
C VAL A 74 16.51 -8.77 -14.34
N ASP A 75 17.80 -8.61 -14.01
CA ASP A 75 18.41 -9.25 -12.83
C ASP A 75 18.30 -8.36 -11.57
N SER A 76 17.47 -7.30 -11.60
CA SER A 76 17.30 -6.34 -10.49
C SER A 76 16.46 -6.85 -9.32
N GLY A 77 15.95 -8.08 -9.37
CA GLY A 77 15.06 -8.63 -8.34
C GLY A 77 15.66 -8.61 -6.92
N GLU A 78 16.99 -8.76 -6.80
CA GLU A 78 17.68 -8.69 -5.50
C GLU A 78 17.54 -7.33 -4.79
N LEU A 79 17.24 -6.26 -5.53
CA LEU A 79 17.06 -4.93 -4.94
C LEU A 79 15.77 -4.85 -4.12
N ALA A 80 14.79 -5.73 -4.36
CA ALA A 80 13.55 -5.77 -3.58
C ALA A 80 13.78 -6.10 -2.09
N ASP A 81 14.92 -6.72 -1.77
CA ASP A 81 15.34 -7.07 -0.41
C ASP A 81 16.11 -5.94 0.30
N GLU A 82 16.44 -4.85 -0.40
CA GLU A 82 17.08 -3.69 0.21
C GLU A 82 16.09 -2.96 1.14
N PRO A 83 16.55 -2.37 2.26
CA PRO A 83 15.69 -1.78 3.28
C PRO A 83 14.71 -0.72 2.76
N GLU A 84 15.13 0.10 1.80
CA GLU A 84 14.30 1.14 1.18
C GLU A 84 13.14 0.59 0.36
N LEU A 85 13.24 -0.66 -0.12
CA LEU A 85 12.24 -1.31 -0.97
C LEU A 85 11.44 -2.38 -0.20
N ALA A 86 11.78 -2.61 1.07
CA ALA A 86 11.18 -3.65 1.89
C ALA A 86 9.69 -3.43 2.16
N ASP A 87 9.24 -2.18 2.22
CA ASP A 87 7.85 -1.76 2.50
C ASP A 87 7.02 -1.45 1.24
N VAL A 88 7.60 -1.66 0.06
CA VAL A 88 6.91 -1.47 -1.22
C VAL A 88 6.14 -2.74 -1.55
N PHE A 89 4.82 -2.65 -1.62
CA PHE A 89 3.91 -3.77 -1.91
C PHE A 89 2.80 -3.32 -2.83
N PHE A 90 2.40 -4.20 -3.74
CA PHE A 90 1.04 -4.17 -4.27
C PHE A 90 0.09 -4.57 -3.13
N GLN A 91 -1.16 -4.10 -3.19
CA GLN A 91 -2.22 -4.55 -2.28
C GLN A 91 -2.25 -6.08 -2.24
N PRO A 92 -1.86 -6.76 -1.14
CA PRO A 92 -1.55 -8.19 -1.18
C PRO A 92 -2.73 -9.06 -1.63
N ILE A 93 -3.94 -8.78 -1.12
CA ILE A 93 -5.15 -9.52 -1.47
C ILE A 93 -5.48 -9.31 -2.96
N GLU A 94 -5.52 -8.05 -3.42
CA GLU A 94 -5.75 -7.72 -4.83
C GLU A 94 -4.69 -8.35 -5.76
N ALA A 95 -3.43 -8.38 -5.32
CA ALA A 95 -2.34 -9.00 -6.07
C ALA A 95 -2.57 -10.50 -6.24
N ALA A 96 -2.98 -11.20 -5.18
CA ALA A 96 -3.31 -12.63 -5.23
C ALA A 96 -4.56 -12.90 -6.08
N GLU A 97 -5.61 -12.10 -5.95
CA GLU A 97 -6.82 -12.21 -6.77
C GLU A 97 -6.53 -11.97 -8.25
N MET A 98 -5.71 -10.96 -8.57
CA MET A 98 -5.30 -10.67 -9.94
C MET A 98 -4.41 -11.77 -10.52
N PHE A 99 -3.56 -12.41 -9.71
CA PHE A 99 -2.78 -13.57 -10.12
C PHE A 99 -3.71 -14.72 -10.55
N VAL A 100 -4.71 -15.05 -9.72
CA VAL A 100 -5.69 -16.10 -10.00
C VAL A 100 -6.53 -15.75 -11.23
N THR A 101 -6.96 -14.49 -11.36
CA THR A 101 -7.74 -14.00 -12.49
C THR A 101 -7.01 -14.21 -13.81
N VAL A 102 -5.76 -13.73 -13.91
CA VAL A 102 -4.95 -13.87 -15.13
C VAL A 102 -4.60 -15.33 -15.41
N ALA A 103 -4.33 -16.15 -14.37
CA ALA A 103 -4.11 -17.58 -14.54
C ALA A 103 -5.33 -18.27 -15.18
N ASN A 104 -6.53 -18.00 -14.67
CA ASN A 104 -7.77 -18.55 -15.19
C ASN A 104 -8.06 -18.09 -16.63
N GLU A 105 -7.83 -16.81 -16.96
CA GLU A 105 -7.97 -16.29 -18.32
C GLU A 105 -7.04 -17.01 -19.32
N LYS A 106 -5.86 -17.44 -18.86
CA LYS A 106 -4.91 -18.23 -19.65
C LYS A 106 -5.22 -19.74 -19.66
N GLY A 107 -6.33 -20.16 -19.04
CA GLY A 107 -6.74 -21.57 -18.94
C GLY A 107 -5.86 -22.39 -18.00
N ILE A 108 -5.17 -21.75 -17.06
CA ILE A 108 -4.30 -22.40 -16.09
C ILE A 108 -4.99 -22.35 -14.74
N HIS A 109 -5.45 -23.50 -14.27
CA HIS A 109 -5.95 -23.62 -12.90
C HIS A 109 -4.78 -23.69 -11.92
N PRO A 110 -4.83 -22.99 -10.77
CA PRO A 110 -3.75 -23.01 -9.77
C PRO A 110 -3.28 -24.42 -9.38
N GLU A 111 -4.21 -25.37 -9.30
CA GLU A 111 -3.96 -26.78 -8.97
C GLU A 111 -3.13 -27.51 -10.03
N SER A 112 -3.21 -27.07 -11.30
CA SER A 112 -2.48 -27.69 -12.42
C SER A 112 -1.00 -27.28 -12.50
N PHE A 113 -0.56 -26.26 -11.75
CA PHE A 113 0.84 -25.84 -11.75
C PHE A 113 1.77 -26.96 -11.29
N ASP A 114 1.34 -27.78 -10.33
CA ASP A 114 2.18 -28.85 -9.77
C ASP A 114 2.38 -30.02 -10.71
N GLU A 115 1.51 -30.16 -11.71
CA GLU A 115 1.57 -31.20 -12.75
C GLU A 115 2.42 -30.78 -13.96
N MET A 116 2.73 -29.49 -14.10
CA MET A 116 3.53 -28.96 -15.21
C MET A 116 5.03 -29.24 -15.03
N PRO A 117 5.79 -29.47 -16.13
CA PRO A 117 7.25 -29.48 -16.11
C PRO A 117 7.81 -28.18 -15.52
N GLU A 118 8.90 -28.26 -14.76
CA GLU A 118 9.50 -27.12 -14.04
C GLU A 118 9.76 -25.92 -14.96
N ASP A 119 10.35 -26.14 -16.13
CA ASP A 119 10.66 -25.07 -17.09
C ASP A 119 9.38 -24.39 -17.63
N GLU A 120 8.35 -25.17 -17.96
CA GLU A 120 7.07 -24.64 -18.46
C GLU A 120 6.29 -23.90 -17.35
N ARG A 121 6.38 -24.42 -16.13
CA ARG A 121 5.79 -23.82 -14.93
C ARG A 121 6.40 -22.46 -14.62
N GLU A 122 7.74 -22.34 -14.66
CA GLU A 122 8.45 -21.08 -14.43
C GLU A 122 8.07 -20.04 -15.49
N ASP A 123 8.07 -20.41 -16.78
CA ASP A 123 7.70 -19.52 -17.89
C ASP A 123 6.25 -19.03 -17.76
N LYS A 124 5.29 -19.93 -17.48
CA LYS A 124 3.89 -19.55 -17.28
C LYS A 124 3.66 -18.68 -16.07
N ARG A 125 4.35 -18.98 -14.96
CA ARG A 125 4.28 -18.16 -13.75
C ARG A 125 4.81 -16.75 -14.01
N LEU A 126 5.93 -16.62 -14.71
CA LEU A 126 6.50 -15.33 -15.09
C LEU A 126 5.55 -14.54 -15.99
N GLU A 127 4.94 -15.19 -16.97
CA GLU A 127 3.96 -14.59 -17.88
C GLU A 127 2.74 -14.04 -17.11
N ILE A 128 2.16 -14.84 -16.22
CA ILE A 128 1.03 -14.42 -15.38
C ILE A 128 1.46 -13.27 -14.48
N MET A 129 2.60 -13.38 -13.80
CA MET A 129 3.08 -12.32 -12.91
C MET A 129 3.29 -10.99 -13.63
N ALA A 130 3.91 -11.01 -14.81
CA ALA A 130 4.14 -9.80 -15.59
C ALA A 130 2.82 -9.13 -16.01
N GLU A 131 1.84 -9.93 -16.46
CA GLU A 131 0.54 -9.41 -16.87
C GLU A 131 -0.30 -8.92 -15.68
N SER A 132 -0.33 -9.66 -14.57
CA SER A 132 -1.03 -9.23 -13.35
C SER A 132 -0.39 -7.97 -12.75
N ALA A 133 0.94 -7.91 -12.68
CA ALA A 133 1.65 -6.72 -12.23
C ALA A 133 1.36 -5.52 -13.14
N HIS A 134 1.28 -5.71 -14.45
CA HIS A 134 0.91 -4.64 -15.39
C HIS A 134 -0.47 -4.06 -15.09
N ARG A 135 -1.47 -4.92 -14.86
CA ARG A 135 -2.85 -4.49 -14.57
C ARG A 135 -2.97 -3.73 -13.25
N LEU A 136 -2.07 -3.96 -12.30
CA LEU A 136 -2.06 -3.30 -10.99
C LEU A 136 -1.06 -2.14 -10.88
N LEU A 137 -0.24 -1.91 -11.91
CA LEU A 137 0.83 -0.91 -11.85
C LEU A 137 0.26 0.50 -12.06
N THR A 138 -0.02 1.19 -10.96
CA THR A 138 -0.46 2.59 -10.96
C THR A 138 0.71 3.57 -11.06
N ASP A 139 0.43 4.83 -11.43
CA ASP A 139 1.43 5.90 -11.43
C ASP A 139 2.00 6.17 -10.03
N GLU A 140 1.16 6.08 -8.98
CA GLU A 140 1.60 6.20 -7.58
C GLU A 140 2.62 5.12 -7.22
N MET A 141 2.38 3.87 -7.65
CA MET A 141 3.32 2.76 -7.44
C MET A 141 4.63 3.01 -8.19
N ARG A 142 4.57 3.48 -9.45
CA ARG A 142 5.77 3.82 -10.23
C ARG A 142 6.60 4.89 -9.53
N GLN A 143 5.97 5.97 -9.10
CA GLN A 143 6.63 7.06 -8.38
C GLN A 143 7.24 6.58 -7.07
N THR A 144 6.53 5.73 -6.32
CA THR A 144 7.03 5.14 -5.07
C THR A 144 8.29 4.31 -5.30
N VAL A 145 8.27 3.40 -6.29
CA VAL A 145 9.45 2.58 -6.62
C VAL A 145 10.64 3.44 -7.03
N VAL A 146 10.43 4.44 -7.89
CA VAL A 146 11.48 5.37 -8.32
C VAL A 146 12.06 6.16 -7.14
N ALA A 147 11.21 6.66 -6.25
CA ALA A 147 11.64 7.40 -5.07
C ALA A 147 12.49 6.52 -4.13
N ARG A 148 12.05 5.29 -3.86
CA ARG A 148 12.81 4.32 -3.06
C ARG A 148 14.14 3.91 -3.70
N LEU A 149 14.18 3.77 -5.03
CA LEU A 149 15.44 3.55 -5.76
C LEU A 149 16.40 4.72 -5.63
N ASN A 150 15.89 5.95 -5.60
CA ASN A 150 16.71 7.13 -5.37
C ASN A 150 17.28 7.15 -3.94
N GLU A 151 16.47 6.84 -2.93
CA GLU A 151 16.91 6.71 -1.54
C GLU A 151 18.02 5.65 -1.40
N LEU A 152 17.80 4.47 -2.00
CA LEU A 152 18.78 3.39 -2.07
C LEU A 152 20.08 3.87 -2.72
N ARG A 153 20.00 4.50 -3.91
CA ARG A 153 21.16 5.07 -4.62
C ARG A 153 21.95 6.01 -3.72
N LEU A 154 21.27 6.94 -3.04
CA LEU A 154 21.91 7.93 -2.16
C LEU A 154 22.57 7.27 -0.95
N ARG A 155 21.95 6.26 -0.33
CA ARG A 155 22.60 5.49 0.75
C ARG A 155 23.84 4.76 0.24
N LEU A 156 23.75 4.07 -0.88
CA LEU A 156 24.87 3.32 -1.48
C LEU A 156 26.04 4.23 -1.86
N LYS A 157 25.76 5.47 -2.29
CA LYS A 157 26.81 6.50 -2.51
C LYS A 157 27.53 6.84 -1.21
N ARG A 158 26.78 7.05 -0.12
CA ARG A 158 27.34 7.34 1.21
C ARG A 158 28.14 6.15 1.77
N SER A 159 27.74 4.91 1.47
CA SER A 159 28.48 3.70 1.90
C SER A 159 29.66 3.33 0.99
N GLY A 160 29.78 3.96 -0.19
CA GLY A 160 30.87 3.71 -1.14
C GLY A 160 30.69 2.46 -2.02
N GLU A 161 29.48 1.89 -2.08
CA GLU A 161 29.16 0.69 -2.86
C GLU A 161 28.97 0.99 -4.36
N LYS A 162 30.05 1.41 -5.03
CA LYS A 162 30.02 1.95 -6.40
C LYS A 162 29.26 1.09 -7.43
N MET A 163 29.45 -0.23 -7.43
CA MET A 163 28.76 -1.10 -8.40
C MET A 163 27.26 -1.21 -8.15
N LYS A 164 26.82 -1.14 -6.89
CA LYS A 164 25.39 -1.13 -6.57
C LYS A 164 24.76 0.23 -6.87
N VAL A 165 25.49 1.33 -6.64
CA VAL A 165 25.07 2.67 -7.06
C VAL A 165 24.77 2.66 -8.56
N VAL A 166 25.70 2.14 -9.36
CA VAL A 166 25.55 2.02 -10.81
C VAL A 166 24.31 1.20 -11.18
N ARG A 167 24.07 0.06 -10.52
CA ARG A 167 22.87 -0.77 -10.75
C ARG A 167 21.58 -0.03 -10.42
N ALA A 168 21.48 0.57 -9.24
CA ALA A 168 20.31 1.31 -8.80
C ALA A 168 20.03 2.53 -9.70
N ALA A 169 21.07 3.28 -10.06
CA ALA A 169 21.00 4.42 -10.96
C ALA A 169 20.55 4.02 -12.38
N THR A 170 21.07 2.90 -12.89
CA THR A 170 20.69 2.37 -14.21
C THR A 170 19.22 1.96 -14.22
N LEU A 171 18.77 1.24 -13.20
CA LEU A 171 17.38 0.86 -13.08
C LEU A 171 16.48 2.08 -12.96
N GLN A 172 16.82 3.04 -12.10
CA GLN A 172 16.11 4.30 -11.96
C GLN A 172 16.01 5.06 -13.28
N TRP A 173 17.10 5.12 -14.07
CA TRP A 173 17.08 5.72 -15.39
C TRP A 173 16.08 5.04 -16.34
N PHE A 174 16.11 3.70 -16.41
CA PHE A 174 15.18 2.95 -17.27
C PHE A 174 13.72 3.12 -16.85
N LEU A 175 13.45 3.10 -15.55
CA LEU A 175 12.09 3.21 -15.03
C LEU A 175 11.51 4.64 -15.14
N ASN A 176 12.38 5.65 -15.21
CA ASN A 176 11.99 7.05 -15.46
C ASN A 176 11.79 7.39 -16.95
N ALA A 177 12.14 6.50 -17.87
CA ALA A 177 11.96 6.74 -19.29
C ALA A 177 10.54 6.35 -19.72
N ASP A 178 9.68 7.35 -19.95
CA ASP A 178 8.27 7.15 -20.37
C ASP A 178 8.15 6.26 -21.63
N GLU A 179 9.12 6.35 -22.52
CA GLU A 179 9.20 5.60 -23.79
C GLU A 179 9.47 4.09 -23.59
N LEU A 180 9.81 3.68 -22.37
CA LEU A 180 10.25 2.33 -22.02
C LEU A 180 9.33 1.65 -21.00
N GLU A 181 8.03 1.93 -21.07
CA GLU A 181 7.02 1.30 -20.21
C GLU A 181 7.11 -0.24 -20.19
N ALA A 182 7.43 -0.87 -21.33
CA ALA A 182 7.63 -2.31 -21.42
C ALA A 182 8.75 -2.85 -20.51
N LEU A 183 9.72 -2.01 -20.14
CA LEU A 183 10.82 -2.39 -19.24
C LEU A 183 10.38 -2.45 -17.77
N TRP A 184 9.29 -1.77 -17.38
CA TRP A 184 8.70 -1.97 -16.06
C TRP A 184 8.30 -3.44 -15.87
N LEU A 185 7.70 -4.05 -16.90
CA LEU A 185 7.23 -5.44 -16.86
C LEU A 185 8.35 -6.46 -16.99
N ALA A 186 9.48 -6.07 -17.58
CA ALA A 186 10.69 -6.89 -17.65
C ALA A 186 11.61 -6.69 -16.43
N SER A 187 11.30 -5.73 -15.55
CA SER A 187 12.09 -5.41 -14.38
C SER A 187 12.00 -6.52 -13.34
N GLY A 188 13.15 -7.13 -13.02
CA GLY A 188 13.25 -8.12 -11.94
C GLY A 188 12.77 -7.56 -10.60
N LEU A 189 13.02 -6.28 -10.33
CA LEU A 189 12.57 -5.58 -9.13
C LEU A 189 11.04 -5.58 -9.03
N LEU A 190 10.34 -5.17 -10.08
CA LEU A 190 8.88 -5.08 -10.05
C LEU A 190 8.25 -6.47 -9.85
N LEU A 191 8.77 -7.46 -10.58
CA LEU A 191 8.31 -8.85 -10.47
C LEU A 191 8.58 -9.43 -9.09
N ALA A 192 9.71 -9.10 -8.46
CA ALA A 192 10.02 -9.53 -7.09
C ALA A 192 9.09 -8.88 -6.06
N ILE A 193 8.82 -7.57 -6.17
CA ILE A 193 7.84 -6.86 -5.33
C ILE A 193 6.46 -7.49 -5.49
N TYR A 194 6.04 -7.76 -6.72
CA TYR A 194 4.75 -8.40 -7.00
C TYR A 194 4.70 -9.83 -6.43
N ALA A 195 5.75 -10.65 -6.63
CA ALA A 195 5.83 -12.00 -6.08
C ALA A 195 5.63 -12.02 -4.56
N ARG A 196 6.32 -11.11 -3.86
CA ARG A 196 6.23 -10.94 -2.41
C ARG A 196 4.82 -10.52 -1.99
N SER A 197 4.18 -9.65 -2.76
CA SER A 197 2.81 -9.18 -2.52
C SER A 197 1.79 -10.31 -2.70
N VAL A 198 1.94 -11.15 -3.73
CA VAL A 198 1.10 -12.33 -3.98
C VAL A 198 1.25 -13.38 -2.87
N ASP A 199 2.49 -13.69 -2.47
CA ASP A 199 2.77 -14.63 -1.37
C ASP A 199 2.15 -14.16 -0.05
N ALA A 200 2.24 -12.87 0.24
CA ALA A 200 1.53 -12.27 1.36
C ALA A 200 0.01 -12.39 1.23
N GLY A 201 -0.53 -12.09 0.05
CA GLY A 201 -1.96 -12.14 -0.23
C GLY A 201 -2.58 -13.52 0.01
N PHE A 202 -1.96 -14.57 -0.55
CA PHE A 202 -2.44 -15.94 -0.34
C PHE A 202 -2.41 -16.35 1.13
N LYS A 203 -1.37 -15.98 1.89
CA LYS A 203 -1.30 -16.28 3.32
C LYS A 203 -2.36 -15.54 4.13
N LEU A 204 -2.69 -14.31 3.74
CA LEU A 204 -3.78 -13.54 4.36
C LEU A 204 -5.16 -14.13 4.04
N ILE A 205 -5.37 -14.58 2.80
CA ILE A 205 -6.62 -15.25 2.38
C ILE A 205 -6.77 -16.60 3.10
N GLU A 206 -5.73 -17.42 3.17
CA GLU A 206 -5.75 -18.69 3.88
C GLU A 206 -6.07 -18.48 5.37
N ALA A 207 -5.43 -17.48 5.99
CA ALA A 207 -5.72 -17.10 7.36
C ALA A 207 -7.17 -16.65 7.53
N SER A 208 -7.73 -15.85 6.61
CA SER A 208 -9.10 -15.34 6.73
C SER A 208 -10.14 -16.44 6.55
N LEU A 209 -9.94 -17.37 5.60
CA LEU A 209 -10.79 -18.54 5.40
C LEU A 209 -10.83 -19.44 6.65
N SER A 210 -9.70 -19.60 7.34
CA SER A 210 -9.64 -20.37 8.60
C SER A 210 -10.50 -19.78 9.74
N VAL A 211 -10.85 -18.49 9.66
CA VAL A 211 -11.74 -17.81 10.63
C VAL A 211 -13.22 -17.93 10.24
N LEU A 212 -13.48 -18.11 8.94
CA LEU A 212 -14.83 -18.15 8.37
C LEU A 212 -15.44 -19.56 8.38
N ASP A 213 -14.63 -20.61 8.46
CA ASP A 213 -15.08 -22.02 8.46
C ASP A 213 -15.74 -22.45 9.79
N ASP A 214 -15.74 -21.57 10.82
CA ASP A 214 -16.43 -21.81 12.09
C ASP A 214 -17.86 -21.22 12.06
N SER A 215 -18.83 -22.14 11.97
CA SER A 215 -20.21 -21.98 11.52
C SER A 215 -21.22 -21.11 12.32
N ASP A 216 -20.81 -20.09 13.06
CA ASP A 216 -21.75 -19.22 13.80
C ASP A 216 -21.92 -17.81 13.20
N LYS A 217 -23.14 -17.53 12.71
CA LYS A 217 -23.54 -16.39 11.88
C LYS A 217 -23.90 -15.12 12.68
N THR A 218 -23.16 -14.79 13.73
CA THR A 218 -23.44 -13.56 14.52
C THR A 218 -22.18 -12.71 14.70
N GLY A 219 -22.30 -11.40 14.40
CA GLY A 219 -21.19 -10.43 14.40
C GLY A 219 -20.47 -10.27 15.75
N ARG A 220 -21.16 -10.53 16.88
CA ARG A 220 -20.54 -10.62 18.21
C ARG A 220 -19.43 -11.67 18.32
N GLY A 221 -19.49 -12.75 17.56
CA GLY A 221 -18.43 -13.76 17.52
C GLY A 221 -17.24 -13.36 16.65
N LEU A 222 -17.36 -12.35 15.78
CA LEU A 222 -16.29 -12.01 14.85
C LEU A 222 -15.06 -11.43 15.57
N GLN A 223 -15.27 -10.52 16.52
CA GLN A 223 -14.18 -9.85 17.26
C GLN A 223 -13.49 -10.80 18.25
N GLU A 224 -14.25 -11.59 19.02
CA GLU A 224 -13.69 -12.64 19.90
C GLU A 224 -12.97 -13.75 19.11
N ARG A 225 -13.49 -14.16 17.95
CA ARG A 225 -12.80 -15.10 17.07
C ARG A 225 -11.56 -14.47 16.47
N LEU A 226 -11.61 -13.22 16.01
CA LEU A 226 -10.45 -12.50 15.49
C LEU A 226 -9.34 -12.55 16.53
N VAL A 227 -9.58 -12.06 17.76
CA VAL A 227 -8.56 -12.01 18.83
C VAL A 227 -7.99 -13.39 19.18
N ASN A 228 -8.80 -14.45 19.11
CA ASN A 228 -8.36 -15.82 19.40
C ASN A 228 -7.98 -16.63 18.14
N SER A 229 -7.97 -16.01 16.96
CA SER A 229 -7.83 -16.71 15.69
C SER A 229 -6.37 -17.07 15.41
N PRO A 230 -6.11 -18.20 14.72
CA PRO A 230 -4.83 -18.45 14.05
C PRO A 230 -4.36 -17.29 13.17
N LEU A 231 -5.27 -16.43 12.70
CA LEU A 231 -4.99 -15.25 11.88
C LEU A 231 -4.05 -14.27 12.56
N PHE A 232 -4.15 -13.99 13.87
CA PHE A 232 -3.16 -13.13 14.52
C PHE A 232 -1.78 -13.79 14.60
N LYS A 233 -1.70 -15.11 14.82
CA LYS A 233 -0.42 -15.83 14.80
C LYS A 233 0.20 -15.87 13.41
N VAL A 234 -0.62 -16.02 12.37
CA VAL A 234 -0.17 -15.98 10.97
C VAL A 234 0.22 -14.55 10.60
N ALA A 235 -0.56 -13.54 10.96
CA ALA A 235 -0.22 -12.13 10.75
C ALA A 235 1.07 -11.76 11.47
N ASP A 236 1.25 -12.15 12.73
CA ASP A 236 2.49 -11.93 13.48
C ASP A 236 3.68 -12.66 12.84
N ALA A 237 3.50 -13.90 12.40
CA ALA A 237 4.53 -14.66 11.70
C ALA A 237 4.86 -14.06 10.32
N LEU A 238 3.86 -13.51 9.63
CA LEU A 238 4.02 -12.77 8.38
C LEU A 238 4.80 -11.48 8.61
N LEU A 239 4.44 -10.70 9.62
CA LEU A 239 5.11 -9.46 10.01
C LEU A 239 6.55 -9.71 10.46
N ALA A 240 6.81 -10.83 11.14
CA ALA A 240 8.16 -11.25 11.51
C ALA A 240 9.02 -11.65 10.29
N LYS A 241 8.41 -12.31 9.29
CA LYS A 241 9.11 -12.75 8.06
C LYS A 241 9.25 -11.64 7.02
N MET A 242 8.35 -10.67 7.01
CA MET A 242 8.33 -9.53 6.09
C MET A 242 8.21 -8.23 6.89
N PRO A 243 9.32 -7.72 7.45
CA PRO A 243 9.30 -6.53 8.29
C PRO A 243 8.64 -5.32 7.61
N GLY A 244 8.84 -5.15 6.31
CA GLY A 244 8.22 -4.06 5.55
C GLY A 244 6.69 -4.16 5.42
N MET A 245 6.10 -5.35 5.64
CA MET A 245 4.65 -5.51 5.68
C MET A 245 4.03 -4.73 6.86
N ARG A 246 4.76 -4.60 7.97
CA ARG A 246 4.29 -3.80 9.12
C ARG A 246 4.08 -2.35 8.71
N HIS A 247 5.08 -1.72 8.13
CA HIS A 247 5.00 -0.33 7.67
C HIS A 247 3.96 -0.14 6.57
N TYR A 248 3.81 -1.12 5.68
CA TYR A 248 2.74 -1.13 4.71
C TYR A 248 1.36 -1.15 5.38
N LEU A 249 1.11 -2.05 6.34
CA LEU A 249 -0.17 -2.13 7.05
C LEU A 249 -0.44 -0.87 7.88
N GLU A 250 0.57 -0.32 8.56
CA GLU A 250 0.49 0.95 9.28
C GLU A 250 0.01 2.06 8.34
N ARG A 251 0.59 2.17 7.13
CA ARG A 251 0.16 3.15 6.13
C ARG A 251 -1.27 2.93 5.64
N GLU A 252 -1.70 1.68 5.46
CA GLU A 252 -3.07 1.40 5.04
C GLU A 252 -4.09 1.67 6.16
N VAL A 253 -3.70 1.45 7.43
CA VAL A 253 -4.48 1.88 8.60
C VAL A 253 -4.63 3.40 8.60
N ASP A 254 -3.54 4.15 8.42
CA ASP A 254 -3.57 5.62 8.36
C ASP A 254 -4.47 6.11 7.21
N LYS A 255 -4.35 5.51 6.02
CA LYS A 255 -5.22 5.83 4.87
C LYS A 255 -6.69 5.57 5.17
N ALA A 256 -7.03 4.47 5.83
CA ALA A 256 -8.41 4.15 6.20
C ALA A 256 -8.98 5.18 7.19
N TRP A 257 -8.16 5.62 8.15
CA TRP A 257 -8.51 6.69 9.08
C TRP A 257 -8.72 8.02 8.35
N ASP A 258 -7.75 8.46 7.55
CA ASP A 258 -7.82 9.72 6.82
C ASP A 258 -9.03 9.77 5.86
N ALA A 259 -9.30 8.66 5.15
CA ALA A 259 -10.44 8.57 4.24
C ALA A 259 -11.78 8.66 4.99
N ALA A 260 -11.91 7.98 6.13
CA ALA A 260 -13.12 8.03 6.94
C ALA A 260 -13.31 9.40 7.60
N GLU A 261 -12.22 10.00 8.11
CA GLU A 261 -12.21 11.36 8.65
C GLU A 261 -12.72 12.38 7.63
N HIS A 262 -12.20 12.32 6.40
CA HIS A 262 -12.64 13.17 5.31
C HIS A 262 -14.12 12.93 4.95
N ALA A 263 -14.53 11.67 4.84
CA ALA A 263 -15.92 11.32 4.52
C ALA A 263 -16.92 11.74 5.62
N ILE A 264 -16.53 11.70 6.89
CA ILE A 264 -17.34 12.25 7.98
C ILE A 264 -17.48 13.75 7.81
N PHE A 265 -16.38 14.44 7.54
CA PHE A 265 -16.37 15.89 7.34
C PHE A 265 -17.26 16.33 6.16
N GLU A 266 -17.18 15.62 5.02
CA GLU A 266 -18.00 15.87 3.83
C GLU A 266 -19.45 15.35 3.98
N GLY A 267 -19.79 14.66 5.08
CA GLY A 267 -21.12 14.11 5.34
C GLY A 267 -21.46 12.83 4.57
N GLU A 268 -20.51 12.25 3.85
CA GLU A 268 -20.64 10.96 3.15
C GLU A 268 -20.74 9.77 4.12
N LEU A 269 -20.06 9.84 5.26
CA LEU A 269 -20.08 8.82 6.31
C LEU A 269 -20.84 9.33 7.53
N TYR A 270 -22.01 8.76 7.78
CA TYR A 270 -22.81 9.02 8.99
C TYR A 270 -22.68 7.88 9.98
N LEU A 271 -22.14 8.19 11.15
CA LEU A 271 -21.93 7.21 12.23
C LEU A 271 -23.12 7.17 13.21
N GLY A 272 -23.84 8.29 13.36
CA GLY A 272 -24.96 8.39 14.29
C GLY A 272 -24.52 8.05 15.71
N LEU A 273 -23.43 8.66 16.15
CA LEU A 273 -22.81 8.40 17.44
C LEU A 273 -23.59 9.07 18.56
N TYR A 274 -24.22 10.22 18.29
CA TYR A 274 -24.78 11.09 19.32
C TYR A 274 -26.32 11.01 19.41
N SER A 275 -26.85 11.20 20.61
CA SER A 275 -28.29 11.37 20.82
C SER A 275 -28.77 12.76 20.38
N THR A 276 -30.07 12.95 20.24
CA THR A 276 -30.64 14.26 19.91
C THR A 276 -30.30 15.31 20.97
N GLU A 277 -30.37 14.96 22.25
CA GLU A 277 -30.03 15.86 23.36
C GLU A 277 -28.56 16.28 23.34
N GLU A 278 -27.66 15.35 23.00
CA GLU A 278 -26.23 15.62 22.89
C GLU A 278 -25.93 16.57 21.72
N LEU A 279 -26.63 16.38 20.60
CA LEU A 279 -26.54 17.25 19.43
C LEU A 279 -27.09 18.64 19.73
N ASP A 280 -28.19 18.75 20.48
CA ASP A 280 -28.77 20.03 20.89
C ASP A 280 -27.83 20.81 21.82
N GLY A 281 -27.18 20.14 22.77
CA GLY A 281 -26.15 20.76 23.61
C GLY A 281 -24.98 21.31 22.79
N ALA A 282 -24.55 20.60 21.76
CA ALA A 282 -23.49 21.07 20.86
C ALA A 282 -23.95 22.21 19.93
N ARG A 283 -25.21 22.20 19.46
CA ARG A 283 -25.81 23.33 18.73
C ARG A 283 -25.81 24.59 19.58
N GLN A 284 -26.16 24.49 20.86
CA GLN A 284 -26.13 25.62 21.77
C GLN A 284 -24.72 26.21 21.90
N ILE A 285 -23.68 25.37 21.96
CA ILE A 285 -22.28 25.83 21.95
C ILE A 285 -21.96 26.63 20.69
N LEU A 286 -22.39 26.15 19.51
CA LEU A 286 -22.17 26.84 18.25
C LEU A 286 -22.89 28.19 18.23
N MET A 287 -24.16 28.23 18.65
CA MET A 287 -24.96 29.45 18.74
C MET A 287 -24.34 30.47 19.72
N ASP A 288 -23.86 30.02 20.89
CA ASP A 288 -23.24 30.89 21.89
C ASP A 288 -21.95 31.55 21.39
N VAL A 289 -21.21 30.87 20.51
CA VAL A 289 -19.92 31.38 20.00
C VAL A 289 -20.11 32.21 18.73
N THR A 290 -21.01 31.83 17.83
CA THR A 290 -21.24 32.53 16.55
C THR A 290 -22.28 33.65 16.66
N GLY A 291 -23.19 33.57 17.64
CA GLY A 291 -24.32 34.48 17.82
C GLY A 291 -25.48 34.23 16.87
N VAL A 292 -25.45 33.15 16.08
CA VAL A 292 -26.48 32.82 15.09
C VAL A 292 -26.85 31.33 15.15
N ASP A 293 -28.04 31.01 14.63
CA ASP A 293 -28.47 29.63 14.43
C ASP A 293 -27.56 28.91 13.41
N ILE A 294 -27.47 27.59 13.53
CA ILE A 294 -26.60 26.72 12.74
C ILE A 294 -26.80 26.88 11.23
N SER A 295 -28.04 27.06 10.79
CA SER A 295 -28.37 27.27 9.38
C SER A 295 -27.79 28.57 8.80
N ALA A 296 -27.42 29.52 9.67
CA ALA A 296 -26.81 30.80 9.31
C ALA A 296 -25.31 30.87 9.64
N VAL A 297 -24.72 29.85 10.29
CA VAL A 297 -23.31 29.86 10.72
C VAL A 297 -22.37 30.05 9.53
N GLU A 298 -22.59 29.36 8.41
CA GLU A 298 -21.71 29.48 7.25
C GLU A 298 -21.73 30.90 6.67
N ALA A 299 -22.94 31.44 6.44
CA ALA A 299 -23.12 32.79 5.92
C ALA A 299 -22.53 33.85 6.85
N GLU A 300 -22.67 33.67 8.17
CA GLU A 300 -22.10 34.56 9.17
C GLU A 300 -20.58 34.47 9.20
N MET A 301 -20.00 33.28 9.08
CA MET A 301 -18.55 33.09 9.00
C MET A 301 -17.96 33.71 7.73
N GLN A 302 -18.65 33.62 6.59
CA GLN A 302 -18.19 34.23 5.33
C GLN A 302 -18.11 35.77 5.40
N ARG A 303 -18.89 36.42 6.27
CA ARG A 303 -18.86 37.88 6.49
C ARG A 303 -17.69 38.33 7.36
N LYS A 304 -17.03 37.43 8.06
CA LYS A 304 -15.95 37.74 9.02
C LYS A 304 -14.58 37.71 8.34
N SER A 305 -13.65 38.49 8.89
CA SER A 305 -12.26 38.45 8.45
C SER A 305 -11.62 37.09 8.74
N ALA A 306 -10.53 36.75 8.05
CA ALA A 306 -9.81 35.50 8.28
C ALA A 306 -9.38 35.30 9.75
N ARG A 307 -8.92 36.37 10.41
CA ARG A 307 -8.48 36.34 11.81
C ARG A 307 -9.65 36.12 12.79
N GLU A 308 -10.80 36.73 12.51
CA GLU A 308 -12.02 36.50 13.30
C GLU A 308 -12.54 35.08 13.13
N ARG A 309 -12.59 34.58 11.89
CA ARG A 309 -12.94 33.17 11.62
C ARG A 309 -12.04 32.22 12.38
N GLU A 310 -10.73 32.41 12.33
CA GLU A 310 -9.78 31.57 13.07
C GLU A 310 -10.04 31.61 14.59
N THR A 311 -10.30 32.80 15.13
CA THR A 311 -10.58 32.97 16.57
C THR A 311 -11.87 32.25 16.99
N ILE A 312 -12.92 32.37 16.18
CA ILE A 312 -14.21 31.70 16.38
C ILE A 312 -14.03 30.18 16.28
N SER A 313 -13.39 29.68 15.22
CA SER A 313 -13.15 28.25 15.04
C SER A 313 -12.35 27.66 16.19
N ARG A 314 -11.28 28.33 16.65
CA ARG A 314 -10.51 27.89 17.83
C ARG A 314 -11.38 27.85 19.10
N THR A 315 -12.27 28.81 19.27
CA THR A 315 -13.17 28.86 20.43
C THR A 315 -14.21 27.74 20.39
N ILE A 316 -14.80 27.49 19.21
CA ILE A 316 -15.73 26.37 18.98
C ILE A 316 -15.04 25.05 19.30
N VAL A 317 -13.89 24.77 18.67
CA VAL A 317 -13.15 23.52 18.87
C VAL A 317 -12.80 23.32 20.34
N LYS A 318 -12.35 24.35 21.05
CA LYS A 318 -12.03 24.27 22.48
C LYS A 318 -13.26 23.94 23.34
N ARG A 319 -14.42 24.53 23.05
CA ARG A 319 -15.65 24.26 23.80
C ARG A 319 -16.19 22.88 23.50
N LEU A 320 -16.18 22.46 22.24
CA LEU A 320 -16.58 21.11 21.83
C LEU A 320 -15.63 20.04 22.39
N ASP A 321 -14.33 20.31 22.49
CA ASP A 321 -13.36 19.43 23.15
C ASP A 321 -13.76 19.15 24.60
N THR A 322 -14.08 20.20 25.35
CA THR A 322 -14.52 20.09 26.74
C THR A 322 -15.85 19.34 26.84
N TYR A 323 -16.78 19.65 25.95
CA TYR A 323 -18.10 19.03 25.90
C TYR A 323 -18.03 17.54 25.60
N VAL A 324 -17.33 17.15 24.52
CA VAL A 324 -17.10 15.75 24.14
C VAL A 324 -16.41 14.99 25.27
N THR A 325 -15.40 15.57 25.90
CA THR A 325 -14.72 14.92 27.03
C THR A 325 -15.68 14.66 28.20
N ALA A 326 -16.61 15.57 28.47
CA ALA A 326 -17.60 15.41 29.53
C ALA A 326 -18.71 14.41 29.20
N LEU A 327 -19.06 14.27 27.90
CA LEU A 327 -20.08 13.32 27.44
C LEU A 327 -19.67 11.86 27.61
N PHE A 328 -18.41 11.54 27.34
CA PHE A 328 -17.95 10.14 27.29
C PHE A 328 -17.60 9.57 28.67
N THR A 329 -18.64 9.36 29.49
CA THR A 329 -18.55 8.52 30.70
C THR A 329 -18.35 7.04 30.35
N PRO A 330 -17.95 6.17 31.30
CA PRO A 330 -17.83 4.73 31.06
C PRO A 330 -19.11 4.10 30.48
N GLU A 331 -20.28 4.52 30.95
CA GLU A 331 -21.57 4.07 30.44
C GLU A 331 -21.77 4.50 28.99
N ARG A 332 -21.46 5.75 28.68
CA ARG A 332 -21.59 6.28 27.33
C ARG A 332 -20.62 5.62 26.34
N LEU A 333 -19.40 5.30 26.79
CA LEU A 333 -18.45 4.52 25.99
C LEU A 333 -18.98 3.13 25.66
N LYS A 334 -19.67 2.48 26.59
CA LYS A 334 -20.31 1.18 26.33
C LYS A 334 -21.43 1.29 25.28
N GLU A 335 -22.22 2.36 25.33
CA GLU A 335 -23.23 2.63 24.29
C GLU A 335 -22.59 2.89 22.93
N LEU A 336 -21.50 3.66 22.90
CA LEU A 336 -20.73 3.92 21.69
C LEU A 336 -20.20 2.62 21.08
N GLN A 337 -19.62 1.74 21.90
CA GLN A 337 -19.16 0.41 21.47
C GLN A 337 -20.30 -0.41 20.85
N GLN A 338 -21.47 -0.43 21.49
CA GLN A 338 -22.65 -1.12 20.95
C GLN A 338 -23.10 -0.52 19.61
N ARG A 339 -23.03 0.81 19.48
CA ARG A 339 -23.39 1.50 18.23
C ARG A 339 -22.44 1.14 17.10
N ILE A 340 -21.12 1.18 17.34
CA ILE A 340 -20.13 0.77 16.34
C ILE A 340 -20.28 -0.71 15.98
N THR A 341 -20.55 -1.57 16.95
CA THR A 341 -20.85 -2.99 16.70
C THR A 341 -22.05 -3.14 15.76
N ALA A 342 -23.13 -2.39 15.99
CA ALA A 342 -24.31 -2.42 15.12
C ALA A 342 -24.02 -1.93 13.70
N LEU A 343 -23.15 -0.92 13.54
CA LEU A 343 -22.70 -0.46 12.22
C LEU A 343 -21.84 -1.52 11.51
N LEU A 344 -21.02 -2.27 12.24
CA LEU A 344 -20.25 -3.39 11.68
C LEU A 344 -21.13 -4.56 11.26
N GLU A 345 -22.22 -4.83 11.97
CA GLU A 345 -23.17 -5.90 11.60
C GLU A 345 -23.97 -5.58 10.33
N LYS A 346 -24.26 -4.29 10.10
CA LYS A 346 -25.02 -3.81 8.94
C LYS A 346 -24.38 -2.53 8.39
N PRO A 347 -23.20 -2.64 7.75
CA PRO A 347 -22.53 -1.47 7.20
C PRO A 347 -23.39 -0.86 6.10
N SER A 348 -23.56 0.46 6.12
CA SER A 348 -24.24 1.18 5.04
C SER A 348 -23.49 1.08 3.73
N ASP A 349 -22.16 0.95 3.81
CA ASP A 349 -21.24 0.80 2.69
C ASP A 349 -20.04 -0.05 3.14
N GLN A 350 -19.71 -1.08 2.37
CA GLN A 350 -18.62 -2.00 2.66
C GLN A 350 -17.25 -1.30 2.69
N ARG A 351 -17.09 -0.17 1.98
CA ARG A 351 -15.83 0.59 1.96
C ARG A 351 -15.39 1.09 3.34
N TRP A 352 -16.33 1.23 4.28
CA TRP A 352 -16.07 1.74 5.63
C TRP A 352 -15.81 0.67 6.69
N VAL A 353 -15.97 -0.61 6.35
CA VAL A 353 -15.76 -1.71 7.30
C VAL A 353 -14.35 -1.69 7.91
N PRO A 354 -13.25 -1.49 7.16
CA PRO A 354 -11.91 -1.44 7.76
C PRO A 354 -11.78 -0.36 8.83
N PHE A 355 -12.26 0.86 8.55
CA PHE A 355 -12.29 1.95 9.52
C PHE A 355 -13.14 1.61 10.74
N LEU A 356 -14.35 1.06 10.56
CA LEU A 356 -15.22 0.71 11.68
C LEU A 356 -14.61 -0.38 12.58
N MET A 357 -13.86 -1.33 12.00
CA MET A 357 -13.14 -2.34 12.78
C MET A 357 -12.00 -1.71 13.59
N LEU A 358 -11.22 -0.83 12.97
CA LEU A 358 -10.13 -0.08 13.64
C LEU A 358 -10.67 0.79 14.76
N PHE A 359 -11.75 1.52 14.51
CA PHE A 359 -12.39 2.36 15.52
C PHE A 359 -12.97 1.53 16.66
N SER A 360 -13.67 0.42 16.35
CA SER A 360 -14.14 -0.52 17.38
C SER A 360 -12.99 -1.05 18.25
N GLY A 361 -11.83 -1.32 17.64
CA GLY A 361 -10.61 -1.68 18.36
C GLY A 361 -10.15 -0.59 19.32
N SER A 362 -10.00 0.65 18.83
CA SER A 362 -9.53 1.78 19.65
C SER A 362 -10.51 2.16 20.77
N LEU A 363 -11.78 1.76 20.69
CA LEU A 363 -12.75 1.93 21.78
C LEU A 363 -12.45 1.11 23.04
N HIS A 364 -11.47 0.20 23.00
CA HIS A 364 -11.05 -0.61 24.14
C HIS A 364 -9.82 -0.02 24.85
N ASP A 365 -9.23 1.06 24.34
CA ASP A 365 -8.08 1.72 24.94
C ASP A 365 -8.47 2.53 26.19
N GLU A 366 -7.60 2.54 27.21
CA GLU A 366 -7.82 3.30 28.45
C GLU A 366 -8.02 4.80 28.19
N ASP A 367 -7.35 5.32 27.16
CA ASP A 367 -7.39 6.74 26.75
C ASP A 367 -8.23 6.98 25.48
N VAL A 368 -9.23 6.12 25.21
CA VAL A 368 -10.08 6.17 23.99
C VAL A 368 -10.56 7.59 23.65
N VAL A 369 -11.09 8.33 24.64
CA VAL A 369 -11.64 9.68 24.41
C VAL A 369 -10.55 10.66 24.01
N VAL A 370 -9.35 10.52 24.56
CA VAL A 370 -8.20 11.39 24.23
C VAL A 370 -7.69 11.05 22.84
N ASN A 371 -7.51 9.76 22.55
CA ASN A 371 -6.92 9.28 21.29
C ASN A 371 -7.84 9.52 20.09
N ASN A 372 -9.17 9.41 20.27
CA ASN A 372 -10.15 9.56 19.19
C ASN A 372 -10.87 10.91 19.21
N LYS A 373 -10.43 11.87 20.03
CA LYS A 373 -11.17 13.11 20.27
C LYS A 373 -11.49 13.90 19.01
N ARG A 374 -10.49 14.01 18.11
CA ARG A 374 -10.63 14.71 16.83
C ARG A 374 -11.78 14.10 16.01
N LEU A 375 -11.76 12.78 15.83
CA LEU A 375 -12.82 12.04 15.14
C LEU A 375 -14.18 12.28 15.79
N LEU A 376 -14.26 12.17 17.12
CA LEU A 376 -15.51 12.36 17.86
C LEU A 376 -16.10 13.76 17.65
N ILE A 377 -15.27 14.81 17.70
CA ILE A 377 -15.72 16.19 17.44
C ILE A 377 -16.18 16.36 15.98
N MET A 378 -15.46 15.77 15.02
CA MET A 378 -15.87 15.85 13.61
C MET A 378 -17.18 15.13 13.34
N ALA A 379 -17.37 13.94 13.91
CA ALA A 379 -18.63 13.22 13.85
C ALA A 379 -19.76 14.07 14.45
N LEU A 380 -19.53 14.69 15.60
CA LEU A 380 -20.51 15.57 16.23
C LEU A 380 -20.92 16.73 15.30
N LEU A 381 -19.95 17.45 14.74
CA LEU A 381 -20.21 18.56 13.84
C LEU A 381 -20.95 18.12 12.57
N SER A 382 -20.53 17.02 11.96
CA SER A 382 -21.15 16.45 10.76
C SER A 382 -22.62 16.08 11.01
N GLU A 383 -22.90 15.40 12.13
CA GLU A 383 -24.26 14.98 12.49
C GLU A 383 -25.18 16.17 12.76
N ILE A 384 -24.66 17.24 13.37
CA ILE A 384 -25.42 18.49 13.57
C ILE A 384 -25.76 19.13 12.23
N MET A 385 -24.78 19.28 11.34
CA MET A 385 -24.97 19.92 10.03
C MET A 385 -25.98 19.15 9.17
N ARG A 386 -25.92 17.81 9.19
CA ARG A 386 -26.84 16.94 8.47
C ARG A 386 -28.29 17.07 8.92
N GLN A 387 -28.53 17.34 10.20
CA GLN A 387 -29.88 17.55 10.71
C GLN A 387 -30.41 18.98 10.43
N ALA A 388 -29.55 19.91 10.01
CA ALA A 388 -29.94 21.28 9.68
C ALA A 388 -30.35 21.45 8.21
N THR A 389 -29.91 20.55 7.33
CA THR A 389 -30.31 20.40 5.92
C THR A 389 -31.50 19.46 5.78
#